data_AF-A0AAW3XKP7-F1
#
_entry.id   AF-A0AAW3XKP7-F1
#
_cell.length_a   1.000
_cell.length_b   1.000
_cell.length_c   1.000
_cell.angle_alpha   90.00
_cell.angle_beta   90.00
_cell.angle_gamma   90.00
#
_symmetry.space_group_name_H-M   'P 1'
#
loop_
_entity.id
_entity.type
_entity.pdbx_description
1 polymer ?
#
loop_
_entity_poly.entity_id
_entity_poly.type
_entity_poly.pdbx_seq_one_letter_code
_entity_poly.pdbx_strand_id
1 'polypeptide(L)'
;MTTQKEMEEIRAALSWFDVRRYDGLKDLTLEQIYAELERRMLAYKTRQQWETAGKDNQMQAIYHDATIRCGDVILKSDWISDNHRLSHSYAVRPMTRVQLFNYGRAMYRLETSEQTDPVAVSSDYISEYLKQGGMNPANKMLIEIDLEEASSDDLAEHLKVLIALWQKHLKTPKPPKRKFRFGHKTFERILDYKVIPLMDLISWEQLYNEGKNIPFTILADILHGNNGVRSSENIKDTDYDYAKSYLDNDEYFKVLNDFYIKNNMLKDWGIVDVITLNDKSSDKNKK
;
A
#
# COMPACT_ATOMS: atom_id res chain seq x y z
N MET A 1 -14.59 29.54 -11.64
CA MET A 1 -13.73 29.50 -12.84
C MET A 1 -12.38 30.04 -12.42
N THR A 2 -11.31 29.28 -12.62
CA THR A 2 -9.94 29.74 -12.39
C THR A 2 -9.62 30.87 -13.38
N THR A 3 -9.09 31.98 -12.89
CA THR A 3 -8.69 33.11 -13.74
C THR A 3 -7.46 32.75 -14.57
N GLN A 4 -7.24 33.43 -15.70
CA GLN A 4 -6.05 33.21 -16.52
C GLN A 4 -4.75 33.47 -15.75
N LYS A 5 -4.76 34.47 -14.86
CA LYS A 5 -3.65 34.76 -13.95
C LYS A 5 -3.36 33.60 -12.99
N GLU A 6 -4.39 33.03 -12.36
CA GLU A 6 -4.23 31.86 -11.48
C GLU A 6 -3.72 30.63 -12.25
N MET A 7 -4.13 30.46 -13.52
CA MET A 7 -3.61 29.37 -14.35
C MET A 7 -2.10 29.52 -14.63
N GLU A 8 -1.64 30.74 -14.91
CA GLU A 8 -0.21 31.04 -15.11
C GLU A 8 0.60 30.84 -13.84
N GLU A 9 0.06 31.27 -12.68
CA GLU A 9 0.68 31.05 -11.37
C GLU A 9 0.84 29.55 -11.05
N ILE A 10 -0.20 28.74 -11.30
CA ILE A 10 -0.13 27.27 -11.13
C ILE A 10 0.92 26.67 -12.07
N ARG A 11 0.97 27.09 -13.34
CA ARG A 11 1.97 26.58 -14.30
C ARG A 11 3.40 26.93 -13.88
N ALA A 12 3.62 28.14 -13.38
CA ALA A 12 4.93 28.54 -12.85
C ALA A 12 5.32 27.68 -11.63
N ALA A 13 4.36 27.42 -10.73
CA ALA A 13 4.58 26.60 -9.55
C ALA A 13 4.84 25.11 -9.86
N LEU A 14 4.41 24.62 -11.02
CA LEU A 14 4.65 23.26 -11.52
C LEU A 14 5.90 23.14 -12.40
N SER A 15 6.74 24.17 -12.50
CA SER A 15 7.97 24.15 -13.31
C SER A 15 8.99 23.06 -12.92
N TRP A 16 8.88 22.49 -11.72
CA TRP A 16 9.69 21.36 -11.27
C TRP A 16 9.32 20.03 -11.95
N PHE A 17 8.09 19.91 -12.46
CA PHE A 17 7.52 18.68 -12.97
C PHE A 17 7.82 18.49 -14.46
N ASP A 18 8.33 17.32 -14.83
CA ASP A 18 8.53 16.89 -16.22
C ASP A 18 8.08 15.44 -16.39
N VAL A 19 7.00 15.24 -17.15
CA VAL A 19 6.40 13.91 -17.36
C VAL A 19 7.36 12.94 -18.05
N ARG A 20 8.32 13.42 -18.85
CA ARG A 20 9.27 12.56 -19.59
C ARG A 20 10.19 11.80 -18.65
N ARG A 21 10.42 12.31 -17.44
CA ARG A 21 11.23 11.61 -16.43
C ARG A 21 10.56 10.32 -15.94
N TYR A 22 9.24 10.18 -16.16
CA TYR A 22 8.48 8.98 -15.83
C TYR A 22 8.46 7.96 -16.98
N ASP A 23 9.07 8.25 -18.13
CA ASP A 23 9.12 7.29 -19.25
C ASP A 23 9.90 6.02 -18.90
N GLY A 24 10.81 6.09 -17.92
CA GLY A 24 11.53 4.94 -17.38
C GLY A 24 10.66 3.97 -16.54
N LEU A 25 9.41 4.34 -16.19
CA LEU A 25 8.50 3.44 -15.46
C LEU A 25 8.26 2.13 -16.21
N LYS A 26 8.24 2.16 -17.54
CA LYS A 26 8.05 0.95 -18.37
C LYS A 26 9.24 -0.01 -18.31
N ASP A 27 10.42 0.49 -17.92
CA ASP A 27 11.66 -0.27 -17.87
C ASP A 27 11.90 -0.86 -16.47
N LEU A 28 11.03 -0.53 -15.50
CA LEU A 28 11.08 -1.05 -14.15
C LEU A 28 10.67 -2.52 -14.08
N THR A 29 11.22 -3.20 -13.09
CA THR A 29 10.75 -4.51 -12.65
C THR A 29 9.43 -4.42 -11.88
N LEU A 30 8.78 -5.56 -11.64
CA LEU A 30 7.59 -5.65 -10.77
C LEU A 30 7.88 -5.12 -9.36
N GLU A 31 9.01 -5.49 -8.77
CA GLU A 31 9.43 -5.01 -7.44
C GLU A 31 9.61 -3.50 -7.42
N GLN A 32 10.25 -2.93 -8.44
CA GLN A 32 10.47 -1.48 -8.50
C GLN A 32 9.17 -0.70 -8.70
N ILE A 33 8.27 -1.13 -9.60
CA ILE A 33 6.94 -0.51 -9.75
C ILE A 33 6.14 -0.58 -8.44
N TYR A 34 6.19 -1.73 -7.76
CA TYR A 34 5.53 -1.89 -6.48
C TYR A 34 6.09 -0.88 -5.47
N ALA A 35 7.41 -0.76 -5.35
CA ALA A 35 8.07 0.15 -4.43
C ALA A 35 7.66 1.61 -4.70
N GLU A 36 7.55 2.01 -5.98
CA GLU A 36 7.14 3.35 -6.35
C GLU A 36 5.69 3.70 -5.98
N LEU A 37 4.77 2.74 -6.09
CA LEU A 37 3.39 2.91 -5.63
C LEU A 37 3.34 2.98 -4.10
N GLU A 38 3.98 2.05 -3.41
CA GLU A 38 4.00 2.01 -1.94
C GLU A 38 4.59 3.30 -1.34
N ARG A 39 5.71 3.78 -1.89
CA ARG A 39 6.41 4.98 -1.42
C ARG A 39 5.50 6.22 -1.43
N ARG A 40 4.78 6.43 -2.54
CA ARG A 40 3.85 7.56 -2.71
C ARG A 40 2.64 7.45 -1.81
N MET A 41 2.06 6.25 -1.74
CA MET A 41 0.92 5.98 -0.86
C MET A 41 1.28 6.21 0.60
N LEU A 42 2.46 5.77 1.04
CA LEU A 42 2.94 5.99 2.40
C LEU A 42 3.21 7.48 2.67
N ALA A 43 3.91 8.17 1.77
CA ALA A 43 4.25 9.58 1.93
C ALA A 43 2.99 10.44 2.04
N TYR A 44 2.07 10.30 1.09
CA TYR A 44 0.79 11.02 1.08
C TYR A 44 -0.03 10.78 2.35
N LYS A 45 -0.17 9.52 2.76
CA LYS A 45 -0.93 9.17 3.97
C LYS A 45 -0.26 9.65 5.25
N THR A 46 1.07 9.61 5.29
CA THR A 46 1.86 10.19 6.38
C THR A 46 1.60 11.69 6.52
N ARG A 47 1.47 12.42 5.40
CA ARG A 47 1.11 13.84 5.43
C ARG A 47 -0.30 14.08 5.97
N GLN A 48 -1.27 13.22 5.64
CA GLN A 48 -2.61 13.31 6.22
C GLN A 48 -2.63 13.02 7.73
N GLN A 49 -1.72 12.18 8.21
CA GLN A 49 -1.65 11.73 9.61
C GLN A 49 -0.41 12.29 10.31
N TRP A 50 0.02 13.50 9.95
CA TRP A 50 1.32 14.04 10.31
C TRP A 50 1.61 13.93 11.82
N GLU A 51 0.67 14.36 12.65
CA GLU A 51 0.81 14.37 14.12
C GLU A 51 0.96 12.98 14.75
N THR A 52 0.44 11.93 14.10
CA THR A 52 0.42 10.56 14.65
C THR A 52 1.32 9.58 13.90
N ALA A 53 1.91 9.98 12.78
CA ALA A 53 2.70 9.10 11.92
C ALA A 53 4.03 8.64 12.55
N GLY A 54 4.56 9.38 13.53
CA GLY A 54 5.86 9.12 14.14
C GLY A 54 7.04 9.62 13.30
N LYS A 55 8.19 9.87 13.96
CA LYS A 55 9.32 10.58 13.38
C LYS A 55 9.92 9.91 12.14
N ASP A 56 10.03 8.58 12.14
CA ASP A 56 10.61 7.84 11.02
C ASP A 56 9.77 8.00 9.75
N ASN A 57 8.45 7.82 9.85
CA ASN A 57 7.54 7.98 8.72
C ASN A 57 7.53 9.43 8.24
N GLN A 58 7.50 10.41 9.16
CA GLN A 58 7.59 11.84 8.83
C GLN A 58 8.86 12.15 8.02
N MET A 59 10.02 11.60 8.41
CA MET A 59 11.28 11.80 7.70
C MET A 59 11.25 11.19 6.29
N GLN A 60 10.68 9.99 6.15
CA GLN A 60 10.52 9.32 4.86
C GLN A 60 9.61 10.12 3.91
N ALA A 61 8.50 10.67 4.42
CA ALA A 61 7.63 11.54 3.65
C ALA A 61 8.36 12.83 3.22
N ILE A 62 9.13 13.47 4.11
CA ILE A 62 9.93 14.65 3.76
C ILE A 62 10.94 14.33 2.66
N TYR A 63 11.68 13.22 2.79
CA TYR A 63 12.68 12.81 1.81
C TYR A 63 12.04 12.55 0.42
N HIS A 64 10.92 11.84 0.40
CA HIS A 64 10.14 11.59 -0.81
C HIS A 64 9.73 12.89 -1.50
N ASP A 65 9.08 13.79 -0.77
CA ASP A 65 8.56 15.05 -1.32
C ASP A 65 9.67 15.98 -1.80
N ALA A 66 10.82 15.98 -1.11
CA ALA A 66 11.98 16.76 -1.52
C ALA A 66 12.58 16.22 -2.83
N THR A 67 12.72 14.90 -2.93
CA THR A 67 13.31 14.25 -4.11
C THR A 67 12.49 14.52 -5.37
N ILE A 68 11.17 14.32 -5.30
CA ILE A 68 10.26 14.58 -6.43
C ILE A 68 10.27 16.05 -6.83
N ARG A 69 10.29 16.99 -5.86
CA ARG A 69 10.32 18.43 -6.16
C ARG A 69 11.65 18.94 -6.69
N CYS A 70 12.76 18.24 -6.45
CA CYS A 70 14.02 18.49 -7.15
C CYS A 70 13.96 18.04 -8.61
N GLY A 71 12.88 17.37 -9.00
CA GLY A 71 12.65 16.90 -10.35
C GLY A 71 13.02 15.44 -10.56
N ASP A 72 13.52 14.75 -9.54
CA ASP A 72 13.93 13.36 -9.67
C ASP A 72 12.72 12.43 -9.54
N VAL A 73 12.55 11.53 -10.51
CA VAL A 73 11.64 10.40 -10.35
C VAL A 73 12.41 9.31 -9.63
N ILE A 74 11.85 8.86 -8.50
CA ILE A 74 12.41 7.73 -7.78
C ILE A 74 12.12 6.49 -8.65
N LEU A 75 13.16 5.77 -9.07
CA LEU A 75 13.06 4.63 -10.01
C LEU A 75 13.93 3.47 -9.52
N LYS A 76 13.86 3.22 -8.22
CA LYS A 76 14.76 2.27 -7.53
C LYS A 76 13.97 1.35 -6.61
N SER A 77 14.53 0.17 -6.36
CA SER A 77 13.94 -0.87 -5.52
C SER A 77 14.07 -0.59 -4.03
N ASP A 78 14.71 0.50 -3.60
CA ASP A 78 14.92 0.80 -2.17
C ASP A 78 13.57 0.96 -1.47
N TRP A 79 13.11 -0.08 -0.80
CA TRP A 79 11.87 -0.06 -0.05
C TRP A 79 11.99 0.94 1.11
N ILE A 80 10.90 1.62 1.47
CA ILE A 80 10.88 2.33 2.76
C ILE A 80 11.03 1.32 3.92
N SER A 81 10.61 0.06 3.69
CA SER A 81 10.72 -1.06 4.64
C SER A 81 12.08 -1.77 4.66
N ASP A 82 13.02 -1.49 3.75
CA ASP A 82 14.35 -2.15 3.67
C ASP A 82 15.31 -1.76 4.82
N ASN A 83 14.85 -0.93 5.76
CA ASN A 83 15.57 -0.65 6.99
C ASN A 83 15.61 -1.88 7.91
N HIS A 84 16.58 -2.79 7.72
CA HIS A 84 17.05 -3.79 8.69
C HIS A 84 15.96 -4.60 9.43
N ARG A 85 14.77 -4.76 8.84
CA ARG A 85 13.61 -5.45 9.45
C ARG A 85 13.33 -6.74 8.72
N LEU A 86 12.93 -7.77 9.46
CA LEU A 86 12.34 -8.98 8.89
C LEU A 86 11.16 -8.60 7.97
N SER A 87 11.10 -9.21 6.78
CA SER A 87 10.07 -8.94 5.78
C SER A 87 8.66 -9.15 6.34
N HIS A 88 7.71 -8.33 5.88
CA HIS A 88 6.33 -8.35 6.38
C HIS A 88 5.32 -7.93 5.30
N SER A 89 4.06 -8.30 5.50
CA SER A 89 2.90 -7.79 4.76
C SER A 89 1.96 -7.02 5.69
N TYR A 90 0.89 -6.45 5.13
CA TYR A 90 -0.17 -5.86 5.96
C TYR A 90 -0.90 -6.88 6.84
N ALA A 91 -0.87 -8.17 6.45
CA ALA A 91 -1.59 -9.26 7.11
C ALA A 91 -0.70 -10.07 8.07
N VAL A 92 0.58 -10.26 7.71
CA VAL A 92 1.55 -11.08 8.46
C VAL A 92 2.77 -10.22 8.74
N ARG A 93 3.06 -9.98 10.02
CA ARG A 93 4.20 -9.19 10.47
C ARG A 93 4.86 -9.84 11.68
N PRO A 94 6.20 -9.82 11.75
CA PRO A 94 6.93 -10.18 12.97
C PRO A 94 6.49 -9.31 14.14
N MET A 95 6.42 -9.91 15.33
CA MET A 95 6.09 -9.18 16.54
C MET A 95 7.22 -8.22 16.91
N THR A 96 6.88 -6.98 17.24
CA THR A 96 7.87 -6.01 17.72
C THR A 96 8.03 -6.09 19.24
N ARG A 97 9.18 -5.65 19.75
CA ARG A 97 9.41 -5.53 21.21
C ARG A 97 8.29 -4.74 21.90
N VAL A 98 7.83 -3.65 21.28
CA VAL A 98 6.74 -2.82 21.82
C VAL A 98 5.41 -3.58 21.86
N GLN A 99 5.09 -4.37 20.83
CA GLN A 99 3.90 -5.21 20.82
C GLN A 99 3.95 -6.27 21.92
N LEU A 100 5.09 -6.94 22.08
CA LEU A 100 5.29 -7.92 23.15
C LEU A 100 5.06 -7.29 24.54
N PHE A 101 5.61 -6.10 24.80
CA PHE A 101 5.34 -5.38 26.05
C PHE A 101 3.86 -5.06 26.25
N ASN A 102 3.14 -4.66 25.19
CA ASN A 102 1.71 -4.38 25.28
C ASN A 102 0.90 -5.65 25.62
N TYR A 103 1.26 -6.80 25.04
CA TYR A 103 0.69 -8.09 25.40
C TYR A 103 0.98 -8.48 26.84
N GLY A 104 2.23 -8.31 27.31
CA GLY A 104 2.60 -8.56 28.70
C GLY A 104 1.81 -7.69 29.69
N ARG A 105 1.56 -6.41 29.37
CA ARG A 105 0.70 -5.53 30.18
C ARG A 105 -0.76 -5.98 30.22
N ALA A 106 -1.28 -6.51 29.11
CA ALA A 106 -2.64 -7.04 29.07
C ALA A 106 -2.77 -8.31 29.92
N MET A 107 -1.80 -9.22 29.83
CA MET A 107 -1.72 -10.42 30.68
C MET A 107 -1.69 -10.04 32.16
N TYR A 108 -0.75 -9.16 32.56
CA TYR A 108 -0.62 -8.72 33.96
C TYR A 108 -1.92 -8.14 34.53
N ARG A 109 -2.66 -7.36 33.73
CA ARG A 109 -3.95 -6.79 34.14
C ARG A 109 -5.02 -7.86 34.39
N LEU A 110 -5.07 -8.89 33.56
CA LEU A 110 -6.03 -10.00 33.73
C LEU A 110 -5.70 -10.86 34.94
N GLU A 111 -4.41 -11.07 35.22
CA GLU A 111 -3.99 -11.86 36.38
C GLU A 111 -4.20 -11.13 37.71
N THR A 112 -4.16 -9.79 37.70
CA THR A 112 -4.25 -8.98 38.92
C THR A 112 -5.62 -8.34 39.15
N SER A 113 -6.54 -8.42 38.19
CA SER A 113 -7.92 -7.97 38.38
C SER A 113 -8.67 -8.91 39.32
N GLU A 114 -9.43 -8.37 40.28
CA GLU A 114 -10.34 -9.17 41.11
C GLU A 114 -11.31 -9.93 40.20
N GLN A 115 -11.17 -11.25 40.16
CA GLN A 115 -12.02 -12.11 39.34
C GLN A 115 -13.40 -12.17 40.00
N THR A 116 -14.33 -11.36 39.49
CA THR A 116 -15.71 -11.34 40.00
C THR A 116 -16.53 -12.54 39.54
N ASP A 117 -16.05 -13.33 38.58
CA ASP A 117 -16.71 -14.52 38.05
C ASP A 117 -15.75 -15.73 37.98
N PRO A 118 -16.11 -16.92 38.49
CA PRO A 118 -15.19 -18.06 38.64
C PRO A 118 -14.77 -18.77 37.34
N VAL A 119 -15.24 -18.35 36.16
CA VAL A 119 -15.16 -19.17 34.93
C VAL A 119 -14.49 -18.49 33.72
N ALA A 120 -14.25 -17.18 33.70
CA ALA A 120 -14.18 -16.51 32.40
C ALA A 120 -12.85 -16.61 31.62
N VAL A 121 -11.69 -16.76 32.26
CA VAL A 121 -10.37 -16.67 31.61
C VAL A 121 -9.41 -17.77 32.11
N SER A 122 -9.23 -18.84 31.34
CA SER A 122 -8.48 -20.03 31.79
C SER A 122 -7.68 -20.74 30.72
N SER A 123 -7.66 -20.23 29.48
CA SER A 123 -6.91 -20.87 28.40
C SER A 123 -5.39 -20.74 28.62
N ASP A 124 -4.65 -21.83 28.42
CA ASP A 124 -3.19 -21.82 28.37
C ASP A 124 -2.65 -21.12 27.11
N TYR A 125 -3.50 -20.89 26.11
CA TYR A 125 -3.11 -20.23 24.86
C TYR A 125 -3.34 -18.71 24.96
N ILE A 126 -2.26 -17.93 24.89
CA ILE A 126 -2.27 -16.47 25.10
C ILE A 126 -3.36 -15.76 24.27
N SER A 127 -3.50 -16.12 22.99
CA SER A 127 -4.50 -15.50 22.11
C SER A 127 -5.94 -15.70 22.57
N GLU A 128 -6.25 -16.89 23.11
CA GLU A 128 -7.57 -17.23 23.63
C GLU A 128 -7.77 -16.64 25.02
N TYR A 129 -6.77 -16.74 25.90
CA TYR A 129 -6.76 -16.12 27.22
C TYR A 129 -7.06 -14.62 27.15
N LEU A 130 -6.31 -13.89 26.33
CA LEU A 130 -6.54 -12.46 26.13
C LEU A 130 -7.93 -12.16 25.56
N LYS A 131 -8.47 -13.06 24.73
CA LYS A 131 -9.79 -12.88 24.11
C LYS A 131 -10.91 -13.09 25.12
N GLN A 132 -10.79 -14.15 25.93
CA GLN A 132 -11.67 -14.44 27.06
C GLN A 132 -11.72 -13.24 28.03
N GLY A 133 -10.57 -12.65 28.33
CA GLY A 133 -10.47 -11.44 29.16
C GLY A 133 -10.81 -10.11 28.46
N GLY A 134 -11.29 -10.12 27.22
CA GLY A 134 -11.66 -8.90 26.48
C GLY A 134 -10.49 -7.96 26.16
N MET A 135 -9.23 -8.42 26.30
CA MET A 135 -8.01 -7.64 26.05
C MET A 135 -7.26 -8.05 24.77
N ASN A 136 -7.84 -8.90 23.91
CA ASN A 136 -7.24 -9.25 22.62
C ASN A 136 -7.40 -8.08 21.62
N PRO A 137 -6.31 -7.41 21.22
CA PRO A 137 -6.37 -6.30 20.28
C PRO A 137 -6.74 -6.81 18.88
N ALA A 138 -8.01 -6.62 18.50
CA ALA A 138 -8.53 -6.82 17.14
C ALA A 138 -8.47 -8.27 16.61
N ASN A 139 -8.77 -9.27 17.44
CA ASN A 139 -8.84 -10.69 17.06
C ASN A 139 -7.55 -11.23 16.41
N LYS A 140 -6.40 -10.79 16.93
CA LYS A 140 -5.10 -11.26 16.45
C LYS A 140 -4.73 -12.58 17.12
N MET A 141 -4.00 -13.40 16.37
CA MET A 141 -3.37 -14.61 16.86
C MET A 141 -1.88 -14.35 17.09
N LEU A 142 -1.39 -14.63 18.28
CA LEU A 142 0.02 -14.82 18.56
C LEU A 142 0.36 -16.28 18.23
N ILE A 143 1.40 -16.47 17.44
CA ILE A 143 1.87 -17.78 17.02
C ILE A 143 3.38 -17.83 17.18
N GLU A 144 3.87 -19.02 17.45
CA GLU A 144 5.27 -19.39 17.31
C GLU A 144 5.39 -20.24 16.04
N ILE A 145 6.44 -20.00 15.25
CA ILE A 145 6.74 -20.77 14.06
C ILE A 145 8.17 -21.26 14.23
N ASP A 146 8.33 -22.57 14.37
CA ASP A 146 9.63 -23.20 14.35
C ASP A 146 10.11 -23.34 12.90
N LEU A 147 11.22 -22.67 12.57
CA LEU A 147 11.77 -22.63 11.21
C LEU A 147 12.70 -23.82 10.92
N GLU A 148 13.10 -24.59 11.94
CA GLU A 148 14.01 -25.74 11.79
C GLU A 148 13.25 -27.05 11.55
N GLU A 149 12.00 -27.13 12.01
CA GLU A 149 11.21 -28.36 12.03
C GLU A 149 10.61 -28.78 10.68
N ALA A 150 10.41 -27.84 9.74
CA ALA A 150 9.73 -28.14 8.47
C ALA A 150 10.19 -27.23 7.32
N SER A 151 9.98 -27.71 6.10
CA SER A 151 10.24 -26.91 4.89
C SER A 151 9.29 -25.70 4.81
N SER A 152 9.66 -24.68 4.03
CA SER A 152 8.79 -23.51 3.83
C SER A 152 7.41 -23.87 3.24
N ASP A 153 7.35 -24.89 2.38
CA ASP A 153 6.10 -25.36 1.78
C ASP A 153 5.22 -26.07 2.81
N ASP A 154 5.82 -26.92 3.65
CA ASP A 154 5.10 -27.62 4.73
C ASP A 154 4.59 -26.63 5.78
N LEU A 155 5.43 -25.66 6.19
CA LEU A 155 5.03 -24.57 7.09
C LEU A 155 3.85 -23.77 6.52
N ALA A 156 3.88 -23.45 5.23
CA ALA A 156 2.78 -22.75 4.57
C ALA A 156 1.48 -23.56 4.57
N GLU A 157 1.54 -24.86 4.31
CA GLU A 157 0.34 -25.72 4.33
C GLU A 157 -0.20 -25.92 5.75
N HIS A 158 0.67 -26.09 6.75
CA HIS A 158 0.28 -26.13 8.16
C HIS A 158 -0.44 -24.84 8.57
N LEU A 159 0.13 -23.68 8.26
CA LEU A 159 -0.49 -22.39 8.55
C LEU A 159 -1.83 -22.23 7.84
N LYS A 160 -1.94 -22.66 6.59
CA LYS A 160 -3.19 -22.59 5.82
C LYS A 160 -4.33 -23.37 6.49
N VAL A 161 -4.06 -24.60 6.94
CA VAL A 161 -5.04 -25.42 7.67
C VAL A 161 -5.37 -24.80 9.04
N LEU A 162 -4.35 -24.45 9.81
CA LEU A 162 -4.51 -23.95 11.18
C LEU A 162 -5.22 -22.59 11.23
N ILE A 163 -4.93 -21.67 10.32
CA ILE A 163 -5.60 -20.35 10.23
C ILE A 163 -7.11 -20.54 10.08
N ALA A 164 -7.57 -21.46 9.23
CA ALA A 164 -8.99 -21.72 9.05
C ALA A 164 -9.65 -22.26 10.33
N LEU A 165 -8.96 -23.15 11.05
CA LEU A 165 -9.42 -23.70 12.32
C LEU A 165 -9.47 -22.60 13.41
N TRP A 166 -8.43 -21.77 13.52
CA TRP A 166 -8.38 -20.67 14.48
C TRP A 166 -9.43 -19.62 14.21
N GLN A 167 -9.68 -19.25 12.95
CA GLN A 167 -10.75 -18.30 12.60
C GLN A 167 -12.13 -18.83 12.99
N LYS A 168 -12.38 -20.13 12.80
CA LYS A 168 -13.64 -20.78 13.21
C LYS A 168 -13.77 -20.81 14.73
N HIS A 169 -12.72 -21.25 15.44
CA HIS A 169 -12.70 -21.38 16.89
C HIS A 169 -12.85 -20.02 17.58
N LEU A 170 -12.09 -19.02 17.13
CA LEU A 170 -12.15 -17.65 17.62
C LEU A 170 -13.31 -16.85 17.03
N LYS A 171 -14.23 -17.45 16.26
CA LYS A 171 -15.40 -16.75 15.68
C LYS A 171 -15.02 -15.42 15.02
N THR A 172 -13.87 -15.38 14.35
CA THR A 172 -13.32 -14.14 13.78
C THR A 172 -14.22 -13.67 12.64
N PRO A 173 -14.57 -12.37 12.57
CA PRO A 173 -15.36 -11.85 11.45
C PRO A 173 -14.60 -12.06 10.14
N LYS A 174 -15.33 -12.47 9.09
CA LYS A 174 -14.73 -12.57 7.75
C LYS A 174 -14.27 -11.19 7.28
N PRO A 175 -13.09 -11.10 6.64
CA PRO A 175 -12.64 -9.84 6.07
C PRO A 175 -13.67 -9.35 5.03
N PRO A 176 -13.87 -8.02 4.91
CA PRO A 176 -14.79 -7.47 3.93
C PRO A 176 -14.38 -7.90 2.53
N LYS A 177 -15.36 -8.17 1.67
CA LYS A 177 -15.09 -8.45 0.25
C LYS A 177 -14.40 -7.25 -0.38
N ARG A 178 -13.29 -7.50 -1.08
CA ARG A 178 -12.61 -6.49 -1.87
C ARG A 178 -13.54 -6.00 -2.97
N LYS A 179 -13.70 -4.69 -3.09
CA LYS A 179 -14.39 -4.00 -4.18
C LYS A 179 -13.47 -3.87 -5.39
N PHE A 180 -12.18 -3.65 -5.16
CA PHE A 180 -11.19 -3.49 -6.23
C PHE A 180 -10.43 -4.80 -6.47
N ARG A 181 -10.20 -5.14 -7.74
CA ARG A 181 -9.36 -6.28 -8.14
C ARG A 181 -8.09 -5.76 -8.81
N PHE A 182 -6.95 -6.13 -8.26
CA PHE A 182 -5.65 -5.85 -8.84
C PHE A 182 -5.18 -7.04 -9.69
N GLY A 183 -4.69 -6.78 -10.89
CA GLY A 183 -4.15 -7.80 -11.78
C GLY A 183 -3.23 -7.19 -12.83
N HIS A 184 -2.80 -7.99 -13.80
CA HIS A 184 -1.83 -7.58 -14.83
C HIS A 184 -2.25 -6.33 -15.61
N LYS A 185 -3.52 -6.25 -16.07
CA LYS A 185 -4.09 -5.06 -16.75
C LYS A 185 -4.17 -3.81 -15.88
N THR A 186 -3.98 -3.95 -14.57
CA THR A 186 -3.91 -2.80 -13.67
C THR A 186 -2.60 -2.04 -13.88
N PHE A 187 -1.49 -2.73 -14.17
CA PHE A 187 -0.22 -2.08 -14.48
C PHE A 187 -0.25 -1.34 -15.82
N GLU A 188 -0.89 -1.93 -16.83
CA GLU A 188 -1.15 -1.25 -18.11
C GLU A 188 -1.88 0.09 -17.87
N ARG A 189 -2.96 0.06 -17.07
CA ARG A 189 -3.67 1.29 -16.69
C ARG A 189 -2.81 2.25 -15.88
N ILE A 190 -1.98 1.78 -14.95
CA ILE A 190 -1.05 2.63 -14.19
C ILE A 190 -0.13 3.43 -15.12
N LEU A 191 0.40 2.78 -16.16
CA LEU A 191 1.29 3.40 -17.14
C LEU A 191 0.52 4.33 -18.09
N ASP A 192 -0.57 3.84 -18.69
CA ASP A 192 -1.37 4.58 -19.68
C ASP A 192 -2.02 5.84 -19.10
N TYR A 193 -2.52 5.73 -17.87
CA TYR A 193 -3.24 6.81 -17.18
C TYR A 193 -2.26 7.73 -16.47
N LYS A 194 -0.95 7.47 -16.58
CA LYS A 194 0.10 8.25 -15.92
C LYS A 194 -0.18 8.39 -14.42
N VAL A 195 -0.58 7.27 -13.78
CA VAL A 195 -1.05 7.26 -12.38
C VAL A 195 0.02 7.75 -11.42
N ILE A 196 1.25 7.25 -11.54
CA ILE A 196 2.37 7.63 -10.66
C ILE A 196 2.67 9.14 -10.73
N PRO A 197 2.89 9.75 -11.91
CA PRO A 197 3.06 11.19 -11.99
C PRO A 197 1.82 11.98 -11.52
N LEU A 198 0.61 11.46 -11.74
CA LEU A 198 -0.60 12.09 -11.25
C LEU A 198 -0.71 12.04 -9.71
N MET A 199 -0.25 10.95 -9.08
CA MET A 199 -0.13 10.86 -7.62
C MET A 199 0.84 11.92 -7.05
N ASP A 200 1.93 12.21 -7.77
CA ASP A 200 2.90 13.23 -7.36
C ASP A 200 2.30 14.64 -7.44
N LEU A 201 1.52 14.92 -8.49
CA LEU A 201 0.79 16.17 -8.64
C LEU A 201 -0.31 16.33 -7.57
N ILE A 202 -1.07 15.27 -7.26
CA ILE A 202 -2.07 15.27 -6.18
C ILE A 202 -1.41 15.49 -4.81
N SER A 203 -0.26 14.86 -4.57
CA SER A 203 0.50 15.06 -3.33
C SER A 203 1.02 16.49 -3.22
N TRP A 204 1.40 17.11 -4.36
CA TRP A 204 1.75 18.52 -4.42
C TRP A 204 0.56 19.43 -4.10
N GLU A 205 -0.64 19.14 -4.62
CA GLU A 205 -1.87 19.88 -4.30
C GLU A 205 -2.14 19.93 -2.79
N GLN A 206 -2.00 18.77 -2.12
CA GLN A 206 -2.20 18.64 -0.68
C GLN A 206 -1.25 19.54 0.12
N LEU A 207 0.03 19.63 -0.29
CA LEU A 207 1.06 20.27 0.50
C LEU A 207 1.29 21.75 0.16
N TYR A 208 1.13 22.13 -1.10
CA TYR A 208 1.61 23.41 -1.61
C TYR A 208 0.54 24.23 -2.31
N ASN A 209 -0.64 23.67 -2.57
CA ASN A 209 -1.75 24.38 -3.21
C ASN A 209 -2.95 24.58 -2.28
N GLU A 210 -2.73 24.57 -0.96
CA GLU A 210 -3.80 24.70 0.05
C GLU A 210 -4.93 23.65 -0.13
N GLY A 211 -4.63 22.49 -0.74
CA GLY A 211 -5.61 21.47 -1.08
C GLY A 211 -6.55 21.83 -2.24
N LYS A 212 -6.28 22.90 -2.98
CA LYS A 212 -7.00 23.22 -4.23
C LYS A 212 -6.50 22.32 -5.35
N ASN A 213 -7.41 21.79 -6.15
CA ASN A 213 -7.04 20.95 -7.28
C ASN A 213 -6.39 21.79 -8.40
N ILE A 214 -5.36 21.25 -9.02
CA ILE A 214 -4.83 21.72 -10.29
C ILE A 214 -5.97 21.55 -11.32
N PRO A 215 -6.28 22.60 -12.10
CA PRO A 215 -7.28 22.49 -13.16
C PRO A 215 -6.97 21.35 -14.14
N PHE A 216 -7.98 20.54 -14.49
CA PHE A 216 -7.81 19.37 -15.36
C PHE A 216 -7.25 19.69 -16.74
N THR A 217 -7.46 20.91 -17.24
CA THR A 217 -6.83 21.39 -18.48
C THR A 217 -5.32 21.54 -18.36
N ILE A 218 -4.82 21.99 -17.20
CA ILE A 218 -3.37 22.02 -16.92
C ILE A 218 -2.85 20.59 -16.78
N LEU A 219 -3.55 19.72 -16.03
CA LEU A 219 -3.15 18.32 -15.87
C LEU A 219 -3.04 17.59 -17.22
N ALA A 220 -4.01 17.78 -18.13
CA ALA A 220 -4.00 17.14 -19.44
C ALA A 220 -2.80 17.60 -20.28
N ASP A 221 -2.54 18.89 -20.28
CA ASP A 221 -1.42 19.48 -21.01
C ASP A 221 -0.06 19.01 -20.46
N ILE A 222 0.15 19.00 -19.13
CA ILE A 222 1.46 18.59 -18.58
C ILE A 222 1.70 17.07 -18.63
N LEU A 223 0.64 16.24 -18.58
CA LEU A 223 0.77 14.78 -18.59
C LEU A 223 0.82 14.19 -20.00
N HIS A 224 0.08 14.78 -20.94
CA HIS A 224 -0.10 14.19 -22.27
C HIS A 224 0.23 15.15 -23.42
N GLY A 225 0.41 16.45 -23.13
CA GLY A 225 0.64 17.48 -24.13
C GLY A 225 -0.59 17.80 -24.99
N ASN A 226 -0.49 18.83 -25.81
CA ASN A 226 -1.58 19.30 -26.68
C ASN A 226 -2.07 18.27 -27.72
N ASN A 227 -1.27 17.25 -28.03
CA ASN A 227 -1.63 16.17 -28.96
C ASN A 227 -1.83 14.83 -28.23
N GLY A 228 -2.01 14.88 -26.91
CA GLY A 228 -2.24 13.71 -26.08
C GLY A 228 -3.54 12.99 -26.42
N VAL A 229 -3.54 11.67 -26.27
CA VAL A 229 -4.76 10.84 -26.46
C VAL A 229 -5.79 11.10 -25.34
N ARG A 230 -5.35 11.63 -24.19
CA ARG A 230 -6.18 11.91 -23.01
C ARG A 230 -6.44 13.41 -22.91
N SER A 231 -7.73 13.79 -22.89
CA SER A 231 -8.17 15.18 -22.69
C SER A 231 -8.42 15.51 -21.22
N SER A 232 -8.77 16.77 -20.94
CA SER A 232 -9.22 17.19 -19.60
C SER A 232 -10.46 16.44 -19.12
N GLU A 233 -11.35 16.01 -20.02
CA GLU A 233 -12.50 15.16 -19.63
C GLU A 233 -12.04 13.79 -19.16
N ASN A 234 -11.08 13.15 -19.82
CA ASN A 234 -10.56 11.85 -19.39
C ASN A 234 -9.93 11.91 -17.99
N ILE A 235 -9.17 12.97 -17.72
CA ILE A 235 -8.56 13.16 -16.40
C ILE A 235 -9.62 13.37 -15.34
N LYS A 236 -10.59 14.25 -15.61
CA LYS A 236 -11.67 14.58 -14.67
C LYS A 236 -12.52 13.36 -14.34
N ASP A 237 -12.95 12.63 -15.36
CA ASP A 237 -13.97 11.59 -15.22
C ASP A 237 -13.38 10.23 -14.84
N THR A 238 -12.05 10.05 -14.94
CA THR A 238 -11.42 8.74 -14.72
C THR A 238 -10.04 8.82 -14.09
N ASP A 239 -9.06 9.49 -14.72
CA ASP A 239 -7.65 9.26 -14.35
C ASP A 239 -7.30 9.83 -12.97
N TYR A 240 -7.81 11.03 -12.64
CA TYR A 240 -7.59 11.68 -11.35
C TYR A 240 -8.16 10.87 -10.21
N ASP A 241 -9.43 10.47 -10.30
CA ASP A 241 -10.08 9.64 -9.27
C ASP A 241 -9.41 8.28 -9.14
N TYR A 242 -8.92 7.72 -10.24
CA TYR A 242 -8.18 6.46 -10.22
C TYR A 242 -6.85 6.59 -9.46
N ALA A 243 -6.04 7.61 -9.75
CA ALA A 243 -4.80 7.87 -9.02
C ALA A 243 -5.04 8.24 -7.55
N LYS A 244 -6.03 9.09 -7.29
CA LYS A 244 -6.43 9.49 -5.94
C LYS A 244 -6.94 8.31 -5.11
N SER A 245 -7.57 7.32 -5.74
CA SER A 245 -7.98 6.09 -5.06
C SER A 245 -6.80 5.27 -4.52
N TYR A 246 -5.64 5.27 -5.19
CA TYR A 246 -4.44 4.65 -4.62
C TYR A 246 -3.99 5.37 -3.35
N LEU A 247 -4.08 6.71 -3.34
CA LEU A 247 -3.63 7.54 -2.24
C LEU A 247 -4.56 7.50 -1.02
N ASP A 248 -5.88 7.56 -1.24
CA ASP A 248 -6.87 7.69 -0.17
C ASP A 248 -7.40 6.34 0.35
N ASN A 249 -7.33 5.26 -0.43
CA ASN A 249 -7.99 3.99 -0.08
C ASN A 249 -7.00 2.85 0.21
N ASP A 250 -6.90 2.47 1.48
CA ASP A 250 -6.11 1.36 2.01
C ASP A 250 -6.35 0.01 1.32
N GLU A 251 -7.51 -0.16 0.69
CA GLU A 251 -7.79 -1.37 -0.09
C GLU A 251 -6.82 -1.53 -1.25
N TYR A 252 -6.46 -0.45 -1.95
CA TYR A 252 -5.53 -0.48 -3.09
C TYR A 252 -4.16 -0.99 -2.68
N PHE A 253 -3.65 -0.55 -1.51
CA PHE A 253 -2.41 -1.07 -0.95
C PHE A 253 -2.48 -2.57 -0.71
N LYS A 254 -3.57 -3.01 -0.09
CA LYS A 254 -3.73 -4.41 0.31
C LYS A 254 -3.82 -5.32 -0.91
N VAL A 255 -4.57 -4.93 -1.95
CA VAL A 255 -4.67 -5.75 -3.17
C VAL A 255 -3.41 -5.73 -4.02
N LEU A 256 -2.65 -4.62 -4.00
CA LEU A 256 -1.32 -4.54 -4.60
C LEU A 256 -0.35 -5.49 -3.87
N ASN A 257 -0.32 -5.46 -2.54
CA ASN A 257 0.50 -6.37 -1.73
C ASN A 257 0.09 -7.84 -1.88
N ASP A 258 -1.22 -8.13 -1.92
CA ASP A 258 -1.74 -9.47 -2.22
C ASP A 258 -1.27 -9.95 -3.61
N PHE A 259 -1.26 -9.08 -4.62
CA PHE A 259 -0.76 -9.41 -5.96
C PHE A 259 0.76 -9.67 -5.94
N TYR A 260 1.54 -8.79 -5.31
CA TYR A 260 3.00 -8.91 -5.24
C TYR A 260 3.43 -10.20 -4.55
N ILE A 261 2.90 -10.48 -3.35
CA ILE A 261 3.23 -11.71 -2.60
C ILE A 261 2.89 -12.97 -3.41
N LYS A 262 1.74 -13.00 -4.07
CA LYS A 262 1.33 -14.14 -4.91
C LYS A 262 2.21 -14.34 -6.13
N ASN A 263 2.83 -13.28 -6.63
CA ASN A 263 3.64 -13.28 -7.84
C ASN A 263 5.11 -12.95 -7.54
N ASN A 264 5.58 -13.24 -6.32
CA ASN A 264 6.94 -12.89 -5.90
C ASN A 264 8.03 -13.54 -6.79
N MET A 265 7.73 -14.67 -7.43
CA MET A 265 8.61 -15.31 -8.42
C MET A 265 8.87 -14.44 -9.67
N LEU A 266 8.02 -13.43 -9.91
CA LEU A 266 8.12 -12.48 -11.02
C LEU A 266 8.70 -11.13 -10.59
N LYS A 267 9.19 -11.00 -9.34
CA LYS A 267 9.59 -9.69 -8.77
C LYS A 267 10.66 -8.98 -9.60
N ASP A 268 11.59 -9.73 -10.18
CA ASP A 268 12.70 -9.21 -11.00
C ASP A 268 12.33 -9.09 -12.50
N TRP A 269 11.11 -9.45 -12.90
CA TRP A 269 10.68 -9.35 -14.30
C TRP A 269 10.32 -7.91 -14.65
N GLY A 270 10.64 -7.49 -15.88
CA GLY A 270 10.22 -6.20 -16.41
C GLY A 270 8.70 -6.07 -16.43
N ILE A 271 8.18 -4.90 -16.07
CA ILE A 271 6.74 -4.69 -15.89
C ILE A 271 5.95 -4.92 -17.19
N VAL A 272 6.54 -4.61 -18.34
CA VAL A 272 5.97 -4.88 -19.67
C VAL A 272 5.80 -6.39 -19.89
N ASP A 273 6.77 -7.21 -19.49
CA ASP A 273 6.66 -8.68 -19.58
C ASP A 273 5.58 -9.20 -18.63
N VAL A 274 5.49 -8.64 -17.42
CA VAL A 274 4.44 -8.99 -16.46
C VAL A 274 3.05 -8.65 -16.98
N ILE A 275 2.88 -7.52 -17.68
CA ILE A 275 1.61 -7.16 -18.33
C ILE A 275 1.24 -8.20 -19.39
N THR A 276 2.18 -8.55 -20.28
CA THR A 276 1.93 -9.45 -21.43
C THR A 276 1.74 -10.93 -21.06
N LEU A 277 2.20 -11.38 -19.88
CA LEU A 277 1.94 -12.74 -19.36
C LEU A 277 0.42 -13.06 -19.30
N ASN A 278 -0.40 -12.07 -18.99
CA ASN A 278 -1.85 -12.22 -18.96
C ASN A 278 -2.44 -12.55 -20.33
N ASP A 279 -1.91 -11.95 -21.40
CA ASP A 279 -2.42 -12.15 -22.76
C ASP A 279 -2.22 -13.60 -23.23
N LYS A 280 -1.07 -14.20 -22.90
CA LYS A 280 -0.76 -15.61 -23.23
C LYS A 280 -1.66 -16.62 -22.49
N SER A 281 -2.14 -16.28 -21.30
CA SER A 281 -3.10 -17.11 -20.55
C SER A 281 -4.52 -17.02 -21.12
N SER A 282 -4.89 -15.87 -21.66
CA SER A 282 -6.23 -15.62 -22.24
C SER A 282 -6.41 -16.24 -23.63
N ASP A 283 -5.34 -16.39 -24.41
CA ASP A 283 -5.38 -17.06 -25.71
C ASP A 283 -5.44 -18.59 -25.61
N LYS A 284 -4.95 -19.19 -24.51
CA LYS A 284 -5.09 -20.64 -24.28
C LYS A 284 -6.53 -21.07 -23.99
N ASN A 285 -7.39 -20.16 -23.54
CA ASN A 285 -8.80 -20.42 -23.28
C ASN A 285 -9.72 -20.08 -24.48
N LYS A 286 -9.15 -19.76 -25.65
CA LYS A 286 -9.89 -19.48 -26.89
C LYS A 286 -9.70 -20.55 -27.98
N LYS A 287 -9.20 -21.74 -27.64
CA LYS A 287 -9.14 -22.90 -28.55
C LYS A 287 -9.93 -24.07 -28.02
#